data_AF-A0A7V9F009-F1
#
_entry.id   AF-A0A7V9F009-F1
#
_cell.length_a   1.000
_cell.length_b   1.000
_cell.length_c   1.000
_cell.angle_alpha   90.00
_cell.angle_beta   90.00
_cell.angle_gamma   90.00
#
_symmetry.space_group_name_H-M   'P 1'
#
loop_
_entity.id
_entity.type
_entity.pdbx_description
1 polymer ?
#
loop_
_entity_poly.entity_id
_entity_poly.type
_entity_poly.pdbx_seq_one_letter_code
_entity_poly.pdbx_strand_id
1 'polypeptide(L)'
;MRPWRGLLMLAAGAGAGGLAIALVYGTKDGTLMALFMLGSGAPVIAGAHLLARRRASAGTLSCQLAAGIGMTVVLVALGVGAVALLMFLSPHDAFIMALLLVFAGTLTAYSLSVLSRGVLADIGAVRDTVRAVGEGRRDVEISTNARDEIAQLAGAANLMAAQLAEREAERDTAESARKDLIAAVSHDLRTPLTSLRLLADAIEDDLVDRETRRRYHAQMSVHIGSLSALIEDLFELSRLEAGDIQWSVQQVALDELVEETVEAMRPHAREKRVAVEA
;
A
#
# COMPACT_ATOMS: atom_id res chain seq x y z
N MET A 1 7.29 -17.74 -17.81
CA MET A 1 8.16 -18.88 -18.17
C MET A 1 8.63 -18.73 -19.62
N ARG A 2 9.90 -19.02 -19.93
CA ARG A 2 10.44 -18.92 -21.31
C ARG A 2 9.89 -20.07 -22.18
N PRO A 3 9.47 -19.82 -23.44
CA PRO A 3 8.77 -20.80 -24.28
C PRO A 3 9.59 -22.07 -24.56
N TRP A 4 10.92 -21.95 -24.53
CA TRP A 4 11.86 -23.05 -24.73
C TRP A 4 11.71 -24.17 -23.68
N ARG A 5 11.30 -23.87 -22.44
CA ARG A 5 11.09 -24.90 -21.41
C ARG A 5 9.91 -25.81 -21.73
N GLY A 6 8.82 -25.26 -22.27
CA GLY A 6 7.66 -26.05 -22.70
C GLY A 6 7.99 -26.96 -23.88
N LEU A 7 8.74 -26.45 -24.86
CA LEU A 7 9.19 -27.24 -26.00
C LEU A 7 10.15 -28.37 -25.60
N LEU A 8 11.03 -28.14 -24.62
CA LEU A 8 11.92 -29.18 -24.08
C LEU A 8 11.13 -30.29 -23.37
N MET A 9 10.13 -29.94 -22.56
CA MET A 9 9.26 -30.93 -21.91
C MET A 9 8.46 -31.73 -22.94
N LEU A 10 7.96 -31.07 -23.99
CA LEU A 10 7.27 -31.75 -25.09
C LEU A 10 8.19 -32.71 -25.83
N ALA A 11 9.42 -32.30 -26.16
CA ALA A 11 10.38 -33.15 -26.84
C ALA A 11 10.77 -34.38 -26.00
N ALA A 12 10.97 -34.20 -24.69
CA ALA A 12 11.23 -35.30 -23.77
C ALA A 12 10.03 -36.27 -23.67
N GLY A 13 8.81 -35.75 -23.55
CA GLY A 13 7.60 -36.56 -23.52
C GLY A 13 7.35 -37.33 -24.82
N ALA A 14 7.52 -36.68 -25.97
CA ALA A 14 7.39 -37.31 -27.28
C ALA A 14 8.45 -38.39 -27.52
N GLY A 15 9.69 -38.16 -27.07
CA GLY A 15 10.76 -39.17 -27.13
C GLY A 15 10.46 -40.39 -26.26
N ALA A 16 10.02 -40.18 -25.02
CA ALA A 16 9.66 -41.28 -24.11
C ALA A 16 8.45 -42.08 -24.62
N GLY A 17 7.40 -41.40 -25.07
CA GLY A 17 6.20 -42.04 -25.63
C GLY A 17 6.51 -42.82 -26.92
N GLY A 18 7.30 -42.23 -27.82
CA GLY A 18 7.75 -42.91 -29.04
C GLY A 18 8.61 -44.13 -28.77
N LEU A 19 9.52 -44.07 -27.78
CA LEU A 19 10.38 -45.19 -27.41
C LEU A 19 9.58 -46.34 -26.75
N ALA A 20 8.57 -46.01 -25.94
CA ALA A 20 7.67 -47.01 -25.37
C ALA A 20 6.88 -47.77 -26.45
N ILE A 21 6.36 -47.06 -27.46
CA ILE A 21 5.69 -47.71 -28.61
C ILE A 21 6.68 -48.48 -29.48
N ALA A 22 7.88 -47.96 -29.68
CA ALA A 22 8.92 -48.62 -30.46
C ALA A 22 9.28 -50.01 -29.90
N LEU A 23 9.29 -50.15 -28.57
CA LEU A 23 9.59 -51.41 -27.88
C LEU A 23 8.50 -52.48 -28.06
N VAL A 24 7.24 -52.08 -28.21
CA VAL A 24 6.09 -53.01 -28.25
C VAL A 24 5.62 -53.29 -29.67
N TYR A 25 5.58 -52.26 -30.52
CA TYR A 25 4.98 -52.31 -31.86
C TYR A 25 6.01 -52.12 -32.99
N GLY A 26 7.25 -51.77 -32.65
CA GLY A 26 8.35 -51.63 -33.60
C GLY A 26 8.73 -50.17 -33.87
N THR A 27 9.96 -49.98 -34.36
CA THR A 27 10.59 -48.65 -34.47
C THR A 27 9.84 -47.68 -35.38
N LYS A 28 9.17 -48.18 -36.43
CA LYS A 28 8.37 -47.34 -37.35
C LYS A 28 7.20 -46.68 -36.61
N ASP A 29 6.42 -47.45 -35.86
CA ASP A 29 5.25 -46.94 -35.13
C ASP A 29 5.66 -46.02 -33.98
N GLY A 30 6.78 -46.31 -33.33
CA GLY A 30 7.35 -45.43 -32.32
C GLY A 30 7.78 -44.07 -32.88
N THR A 31 8.44 -44.04 -34.04
CA THR A 31 8.82 -42.77 -34.71
C THR A 31 7.62 -41.96 -35.17
N LEU A 32 6.57 -42.63 -35.67
CA LEU A 32 5.32 -41.97 -36.08
C LEU A 32 4.60 -41.34 -34.88
N MET A 33 4.52 -42.05 -33.75
CA MET A 33 3.92 -41.50 -32.53
C MET A 33 4.71 -40.28 -32.01
N ALA A 34 6.04 -40.35 -31.97
CA ALA A 34 6.86 -39.22 -31.54
C ALA A 34 6.64 -37.98 -32.41
N LEU A 35 6.61 -38.16 -33.73
CA LEU A 35 6.36 -37.07 -34.68
C LEU A 35 4.96 -36.47 -34.49
N PHE A 36 3.96 -37.33 -34.26
CA PHE A 36 2.60 -36.92 -34.00
C PHE A 36 2.47 -36.10 -32.70
N MET A 37 3.06 -36.56 -31.59
CA MET A 37 3.04 -35.83 -30.30
C MET A 37 3.73 -34.46 -30.41
N LEU A 38 4.82 -34.36 -31.17
CA LEU A 38 5.47 -33.08 -31.45
C LEU A 38 4.58 -32.16 -32.29
N GLY A 39 3.95 -32.71 -33.34
CA GLY A 39 3.06 -31.98 -34.25
C GLY A 39 1.80 -31.45 -33.58
N SER A 40 1.20 -32.20 -32.66
CA SER A 40 0.03 -31.77 -31.89
C SER A 40 0.41 -30.90 -30.68
N GLY A 41 1.54 -31.15 -30.01
CA GLY A 41 1.90 -30.40 -28.80
C GLY A 41 2.43 -29.00 -29.07
N ALA A 42 3.19 -28.79 -30.14
CA ALA A 42 3.83 -27.50 -30.42
C ALA A 42 2.82 -26.35 -30.66
N PRO A 43 1.70 -26.55 -31.40
CA PRO A 43 0.66 -25.55 -31.56
C PRO A 43 -0.02 -25.16 -30.24
N VAL A 44 -0.22 -26.10 -29.30
CA VAL A 44 -0.83 -25.80 -27.99
C VAL A 44 0.08 -24.86 -27.19
N ILE A 45 1.38 -25.16 -27.14
CA ILE A 45 2.37 -24.34 -26.44
C ILE A 45 2.47 -22.96 -27.09
N ALA A 46 2.53 -22.91 -28.43
CA ALA A 46 2.58 -21.66 -29.18
C ALA A 46 1.32 -20.81 -28.96
N GLY A 47 0.14 -21.43 -29.02
CA GLY A 47 -1.15 -20.80 -28.77
C GLY A 47 -1.28 -20.26 -27.35
N ALA A 48 -0.86 -21.04 -26.34
CA ALA A 48 -0.84 -20.60 -24.94
C ALA A 48 0.06 -19.37 -24.75
N HIS A 49 1.24 -19.35 -25.38
CA HIS A 49 2.12 -18.18 -25.36
C HIS A 49 1.57 -16.99 -26.13
N LEU A 50 0.87 -17.21 -27.25
CA LEU A 50 0.23 -16.15 -28.02
C LEU A 50 -0.91 -15.50 -27.22
N LEU A 51 -1.76 -16.31 -26.57
CA LEU A 51 -2.80 -15.84 -25.67
C LEU A 51 -2.20 -15.06 -24.49
N ALA A 52 -1.12 -15.57 -23.88
CA ALA A 52 -0.42 -14.86 -22.81
C ALA A 52 0.19 -13.52 -23.27
N ARG A 53 0.69 -13.43 -24.51
CA ARG A 53 1.20 -12.17 -25.09
C ARG A 53 0.08 -11.19 -25.43
N ARG A 54 -1.08 -11.68 -25.84
CA ARG A 54 -2.28 -10.87 -26.14
C ARG A 54 -3.21 -10.69 -24.94
N ARG A 55 -2.71 -10.93 -23.71
CA ARG A 55 -3.49 -10.83 -22.46
C ARG A 55 -4.20 -9.49 -22.29
N ALA A 56 -3.58 -8.39 -22.75
CA ALA A 56 -4.16 -7.05 -22.66
C ALA A 56 -5.37 -6.82 -23.58
N SER A 57 -5.50 -7.57 -24.68
CA SER A 57 -6.59 -7.40 -25.66
C SER A 57 -7.67 -8.49 -25.58
N ALA A 58 -7.48 -9.51 -24.73
CA ALA A 58 -8.25 -10.75 -24.75
C ALA A 58 -9.38 -10.84 -23.70
N GLY A 59 -9.88 -9.71 -23.20
CA GLY A 59 -11.02 -9.67 -22.27
C GLY A 59 -10.70 -10.16 -20.84
N THR A 60 -11.71 -10.66 -20.13
CA THR A 60 -11.58 -11.10 -18.72
C THR A 60 -10.72 -12.36 -18.57
N LEU A 61 -10.07 -12.53 -17.41
CA LEU A 61 -9.20 -13.67 -17.15
C LEU A 61 -9.93 -15.03 -17.29
N SER A 62 -11.21 -15.10 -16.90
CA SER A 62 -12.05 -16.30 -17.07
C SER A 62 -12.20 -16.71 -18.53
N CYS A 63 -12.39 -15.71 -19.42
CA CYS A 63 -12.55 -15.96 -20.86
C CYS A 63 -11.25 -16.50 -21.46
N GLN A 64 -10.10 -15.97 -21.04
CA GLN A 64 -8.79 -16.42 -21.49
C GLN A 64 -8.48 -17.86 -21.04
N LEU A 65 -8.81 -18.20 -19.79
CA LEU A 65 -8.65 -19.57 -19.27
C LEU A 65 -9.57 -20.56 -20.00
N ALA A 66 -10.83 -20.19 -20.21
CA ALA A 66 -11.78 -21.02 -20.97
C ALA A 66 -11.33 -21.22 -22.42
N ALA A 67 -10.85 -20.16 -23.08
CA ALA A 67 -10.31 -20.25 -24.45
C ALA A 67 -9.05 -21.12 -24.52
N GLY A 68 -8.16 -21.04 -23.53
CA GLY A 68 -6.96 -21.89 -23.44
C GLY A 68 -7.29 -23.37 -23.28
N ILE A 69 -8.24 -23.71 -22.41
CA ILE A 69 -8.73 -25.10 -22.28
C ILE A 69 -9.40 -25.54 -23.59
N GLY A 70 -10.33 -24.74 -24.12
CA GLY A 70 -11.06 -25.07 -25.35
C GLY A 70 -10.10 -25.36 -26.50
N MET A 71 -9.09 -24.52 -26.68
CA MET A 71 -8.02 -24.74 -27.64
C MET A 71 -7.29 -26.06 -27.40
N THR A 72 -6.92 -26.37 -26.16
CA THR A 72 -6.22 -27.63 -25.81
C THR A 72 -7.10 -28.85 -26.10
N VAL A 73 -8.38 -28.82 -25.74
CA VAL A 73 -9.35 -29.89 -25.99
C VAL A 73 -9.54 -30.12 -27.48
N VAL A 74 -9.75 -29.05 -28.27
CA VAL A 74 -9.90 -29.15 -29.73
C VAL A 74 -8.67 -29.77 -30.36
N LEU A 75 -7.48 -29.37 -29.92
CA LEU A 75 -6.22 -29.87 -30.49
C LEU A 75 -5.96 -31.34 -30.16
N VAL A 76 -6.29 -31.77 -28.94
CA VAL A 76 -6.25 -33.19 -28.57
C VAL A 76 -7.30 -33.99 -29.35
N ALA A 77 -8.51 -33.46 -29.52
CA ALA A 77 -9.58 -34.12 -30.29
C ALA A 77 -9.21 -34.28 -31.78
N LEU A 78 -8.66 -33.24 -32.40
CA LEU A 78 -8.13 -33.31 -33.77
C LEU A 78 -7.01 -34.34 -33.91
N GLY A 79 -6.11 -34.37 -32.92
CA GLY A 79 -5.05 -35.36 -32.86
C GLY A 79 -5.57 -36.79 -32.81
N VAL A 80 -6.45 -37.10 -31.87
CA VAL A 80 -7.00 -38.46 -31.73
C VAL A 80 -7.84 -38.83 -32.96
N GLY A 81 -8.58 -37.89 -33.54
CA GLY A 81 -9.28 -38.10 -34.80
C GLY A 81 -8.34 -38.46 -35.95
N ALA A 82 -7.20 -37.76 -36.08
CA ALA A 82 -6.19 -38.08 -37.09
C ALA A 82 -5.56 -39.47 -36.87
N VAL A 83 -5.25 -39.84 -35.63
CA VAL A 83 -4.75 -41.19 -35.30
C VAL A 83 -5.80 -42.26 -35.60
N ALA A 84 -7.07 -42.02 -35.28
CA ALA A 84 -8.16 -42.96 -35.55
C ALA A 84 -8.46 -43.12 -37.06
N LEU A 85 -8.14 -42.14 -37.89
CA LEU A 85 -8.24 -42.23 -39.35
C LEU A 85 -7.02 -42.93 -39.98
N LEU A 86 -5.82 -42.78 -39.39
CA LEU A 86 -4.56 -43.34 -39.90
C LEU A 86 -4.29 -44.78 -39.40
N MET A 87 -4.64 -45.09 -38.15
CA MET A 87 -4.74 -46.47 -37.67
C MET A 87 -6.12 -47.00 -38.05
N PHE A 88 -6.16 -48.17 -38.68
CA PHE A 88 -7.37 -48.90 -39.08
C PHE A 88 -8.21 -49.37 -37.87
N LEU A 89 -8.61 -48.47 -36.96
CA LEU A 89 -9.52 -48.75 -35.87
C LEU A 89 -10.92 -48.99 -36.44
N SER A 90 -11.64 -49.94 -35.83
CA SER A 90 -13.07 -50.09 -36.08
C SER A 90 -13.76 -48.73 -35.92
N PRO A 91 -14.68 -48.32 -36.82
CA PRO A 91 -15.40 -47.05 -36.71
C PRO A 91 -16.08 -46.84 -35.34
N HIS A 92 -16.43 -47.95 -34.69
CA HIS A 92 -16.98 -47.98 -33.35
C HIS A 92 -16.01 -47.48 -32.27
N ASP A 93 -14.74 -47.88 -32.33
CA ASP A 93 -13.73 -47.51 -31.33
C ASP A 93 -13.28 -46.06 -31.50
N ALA A 94 -13.20 -45.59 -32.75
CA ALA A 94 -12.97 -44.18 -33.06
C ALA A 94 -14.10 -43.28 -32.50
N PHE A 95 -15.35 -43.73 -32.63
CA PHE A 95 -16.51 -43.02 -32.09
C PHE A 95 -16.47 -42.93 -30.56
N ILE A 96 -16.16 -44.05 -29.88
CA ILE A 96 -16.03 -44.07 -28.41
C ILE A 96 -14.92 -43.13 -27.93
N MET A 97 -13.75 -43.16 -28.59
CA MET A 97 -12.64 -42.28 -28.21
C MET A 97 -12.98 -40.79 -28.40
N ALA A 98 -13.65 -40.43 -29.50
CA ALA A 98 -14.09 -39.06 -29.74
C ALA A 98 -15.08 -38.60 -28.65
N LEU A 99 -16.05 -39.46 -28.28
CA LEU A 99 -17.01 -39.17 -27.22
C LEU A 99 -16.33 -38.96 -25.86
N LEU A 100 -15.36 -39.83 -25.50
CA LEU A 100 -14.60 -39.72 -24.26
C LEU A 100 -13.78 -38.43 -24.18
N LEU A 101 -13.21 -37.97 -25.31
CA LEU A 101 -12.45 -36.72 -25.36
C LEU A 101 -13.32 -35.48 -25.17
N VAL A 102 -14.47 -35.45 -25.83
CA VAL A 102 -15.44 -34.36 -25.65
C VAL A 102 -15.90 -34.33 -24.21
N PHE A 103 -16.23 -35.48 -23.62
CA PHE A 103 -16.61 -35.59 -22.21
C PHE A 103 -15.51 -35.14 -21.25
N ALA A 104 -14.26 -35.58 -21.44
CA ALA A 104 -13.13 -35.14 -20.63
C ALA A 104 -12.87 -33.63 -20.76
N GLY A 105 -13.03 -33.09 -21.97
CA GLY A 105 -12.88 -31.67 -22.26
C GLY A 105 -13.95 -30.80 -21.58
N THR A 106 -15.22 -31.21 -21.66
CA THR A 106 -16.32 -30.51 -20.98
C THR A 106 -16.19 -30.57 -19.46
N LEU A 107 -15.79 -31.71 -18.90
CA LEU A 107 -15.55 -31.87 -17.47
C LEU A 107 -14.40 -30.98 -16.98
N THR A 108 -13.31 -30.89 -17.73
CA THR A 108 -12.16 -30.02 -17.42
C THR A 108 -12.56 -28.54 -17.48
N ALA A 109 -13.30 -28.13 -18.52
CA ALA A 109 -13.79 -26.77 -18.65
C ALA A 109 -14.75 -26.40 -17.51
N TYR A 110 -15.66 -27.30 -17.15
CA TYR A 110 -16.57 -27.12 -16.01
C TYR A 110 -15.79 -26.96 -14.69
N SER A 111 -14.88 -27.87 -14.39
CA SER A 111 -14.06 -27.83 -13.16
C SER A 111 -13.29 -26.51 -13.02
N LEU A 112 -12.61 -26.06 -14.08
CA LEU A 112 -11.88 -24.78 -14.02
C LEU A 112 -12.81 -23.57 -13.90
N SER A 113 -13.98 -23.61 -14.54
CA SER A 113 -14.95 -22.51 -14.44
C SER A 113 -15.44 -22.30 -13.01
N VAL A 114 -15.62 -23.38 -12.24
CA VAL A 114 -16.01 -23.32 -10.83
C VAL A 114 -14.85 -22.77 -9.98
N LEU A 115 -13.64 -23.29 -10.18
CA LEU A 115 -12.46 -22.88 -9.39
C LEU A 115 -12.07 -21.41 -9.64
N SER A 116 -12.13 -20.96 -10.90
CA SER A 116 -11.75 -19.59 -11.27
C SER A 116 -12.68 -18.51 -10.72
N ARG A 117 -13.97 -18.81 -10.50
CA ARG A 117 -14.94 -17.85 -9.97
C ARG A 117 -14.59 -17.38 -8.55
N GLY A 118 -14.15 -18.29 -7.67
CA GLY A 118 -13.74 -17.96 -6.31
C GLY A 118 -12.53 -17.01 -6.29
N VAL A 119 -11.46 -17.41 -6.99
CA VAL A 119 -10.22 -16.62 -7.09
C VAL A 119 -10.49 -15.20 -7.63
N LEU A 120 -11.33 -15.07 -8.66
CA LEU A 120 -11.65 -13.76 -9.23
C LEU A 120 -12.52 -12.90 -8.32
N ALA A 121 -13.40 -13.52 -7.52
CA ALA A 121 -14.18 -12.81 -6.52
C ALA A 121 -13.27 -12.25 -5.41
N ASP A 122 -12.33 -13.06 -4.89
CA ASP A 122 -11.38 -12.62 -3.86
C ASP A 122 -10.47 -11.50 -4.38
N ILE A 123 -9.95 -11.61 -5.61
CA ILE A 123 -9.17 -10.54 -6.26
C ILE A 123 -10.03 -9.27 -6.43
N GLY A 124 -11.30 -9.42 -6.78
CA GLY A 124 -12.27 -8.33 -6.89
C GLY A 124 -12.46 -7.60 -5.55
N ALA A 125 -12.64 -8.36 -4.46
CA ALA A 125 -12.79 -7.82 -3.11
C ALA A 125 -11.56 -7.01 -2.69
N VAL A 126 -10.35 -7.55 -2.88
CA VAL A 126 -9.09 -6.82 -2.59
C VAL A 126 -9.02 -5.53 -3.42
N ARG A 127 -9.29 -5.60 -4.73
CA ARG A 127 -9.25 -4.44 -5.62
C ARG A 127 -10.21 -3.34 -5.17
N ASP A 128 -11.45 -3.71 -4.88
CA ASP A 128 -12.51 -2.77 -4.54
C ASP A 128 -12.26 -2.09 -3.20
N THR A 129 -11.72 -2.83 -2.22
CA THR A 129 -11.29 -2.24 -0.94
C THR A 129 -10.09 -1.31 -1.11
N VAL A 130 -9.04 -1.72 -1.85
CA VAL A 130 -7.89 -0.83 -2.12
C VAL A 130 -8.33 0.44 -2.83
N ARG A 131 -9.31 0.35 -3.74
CA ARG A 131 -9.91 1.52 -4.37
C ARG A 131 -10.66 2.39 -3.37
N ALA A 132 -11.45 1.79 -2.48
CA ALA A 132 -12.16 2.52 -1.43
C ALA A 132 -11.19 3.25 -0.49
N VAL A 133 -10.04 2.64 -0.14
CA VAL A 133 -8.94 3.29 0.59
C VAL A 133 -8.41 4.49 -0.19
N GLY A 134 -8.16 4.33 -1.50
CA GLY A 134 -7.75 5.42 -2.38
C GLY A 134 -8.78 6.56 -2.51
N GLU A 135 -10.06 6.27 -2.29
CA GLU A 135 -11.15 7.26 -2.23
C GLU A 135 -11.32 7.90 -0.84
N GLY A 136 -10.42 7.58 0.11
CA GLY A 136 -10.39 8.17 1.45
C GLY A 136 -11.20 7.43 2.52
N ARG A 137 -11.74 6.23 2.20
CA ARG A 137 -12.44 5.40 3.19
C ARG A 137 -11.42 4.61 4.01
N ARG A 138 -11.45 4.78 5.33
CA ARG A 138 -10.51 4.16 6.27
C ARG A 138 -11.11 3.05 7.12
N ASP A 139 -12.44 2.98 7.18
CA ASP A 139 -13.19 1.90 7.83
C ASP A 139 -13.53 0.81 6.81
N VAL A 140 -12.50 0.13 6.32
CA VAL A 140 -12.65 -0.94 5.32
C VAL A 140 -11.79 -2.12 5.70
N GLU A 141 -12.38 -3.31 5.65
CA GLU A 141 -11.70 -4.56 5.92
C GLU A 141 -11.92 -5.53 4.77
N ILE A 142 -10.82 -6.09 4.26
CA ILE A 142 -10.87 -7.15 3.27
C ILE A 142 -11.10 -8.48 4.01
N SER A 143 -12.28 -9.06 3.85
CA SER A 143 -12.56 -10.44 4.25
C SER A 143 -12.52 -11.33 3.00
N THR A 144 -11.60 -12.30 2.99
CA THR A 144 -11.54 -13.34 1.95
C THR A 144 -11.67 -14.71 2.60
N ASN A 145 -12.21 -15.68 1.87
CA ASN A 145 -12.22 -17.08 2.31
C ASN A 145 -10.95 -17.84 1.85
N ALA A 146 -10.00 -17.13 1.24
CA ALA A 146 -8.75 -17.68 0.77
C ALA A 146 -7.82 -18.06 1.94
N ARG A 147 -6.93 -19.03 1.71
CA ARG A 147 -5.86 -19.42 2.68
C ARG A 147 -4.48 -19.49 2.03
N ASP A 148 -4.35 -18.89 0.85
CA ASP A 148 -3.19 -18.96 -0.03
C ASP A 148 -2.53 -17.57 -0.16
N GLU A 149 -1.80 -17.33 -1.26
CA GLU A 149 -1.17 -16.05 -1.55
C GLU A 149 -2.18 -14.88 -1.62
N ILE A 150 -3.45 -15.15 -1.93
CA ILE A 150 -4.50 -14.12 -1.96
C ILE A 150 -4.84 -13.68 -0.54
N ALA A 151 -4.87 -14.62 0.42
CA ALA A 151 -5.09 -14.30 1.83
C ALA A 151 -3.94 -13.44 2.39
N GLN A 152 -2.70 -13.75 2.00
CA GLN A 152 -1.54 -12.93 2.37
C GLN A 152 -1.62 -11.52 1.78
N LEU A 153 -2.04 -11.40 0.51
CA LEU A 153 -2.24 -10.11 -0.14
C LEU A 153 -3.36 -9.29 0.54
N ALA A 154 -4.47 -9.93 0.88
CA ALA A 154 -5.56 -9.30 1.62
C ALA A 154 -5.10 -8.80 3.00
N GLY A 155 -4.34 -9.61 3.73
CA GLY A 155 -3.75 -9.22 5.02
C GLY A 155 -2.78 -8.03 4.90
N ALA A 156 -1.91 -8.04 3.88
CA ALA A 156 -1.00 -6.92 3.62
C ALA A 156 -1.75 -5.62 3.27
N ALA A 157 -2.81 -5.72 2.47
CA ALA A 157 -3.65 -4.57 2.12
C ALA A 157 -4.43 -4.03 3.34
N ASN A 158 -4.93 -4.89 4.22
CA ASN A 158 -5.55 -4.47 5.48
C ASN A 158 -4.55 -3.74 6.39
N LEU A 159 -3.32 -4.27 6.52
CA LEU A 159 -2.28 -3.61 7.29
C LEU A 159 -1.94 -2.22 6.74
N MET A 160 -1.82 -2.10 5.41
CA MET A 160 -1.60 -0.81 4.76
C MET A 160 -2.75 0.18 5.03
N ALA A 161 -4.00 -0.27 4.95
CA ALA A 161 -5.17 0.56 5.22
C ALA A 161 -5.17 1.07 6.68
N ALA A 162 -4.87 0.19 7.64
CA ALA A 162 -4.77 0.54 9.05
C ALA A 162 -3.65 1.57 9.32
N GLN A 163 -2.46 1.34 8.76
CA GLN A 163 -1.34 2.28 8.90
C GLN A 163 -1.65 3.66 8.30
N LEU A 164 -2.31 3.69 7.14
CA LEU A 164 -2.71 4.96 6.53
C LEU A 164 -3.73 5.68 7.40
N ALA A 165 -4.71 4.97 7.97
CA ALA A 165 -5.70 5.55 8.87
C ALA A 165 -5.05 6.16 10.13
N GLU A 166 -4.09 5.46 10.72
CA GLU A 166 -3.33 5.93 11.88
C GLU A 166 -2.53 7.19 11.54
N ARG A 167 -1.77 7.18 10.42
CA ARG A 167 -0.98 8.33 9.98
C ARG A 167 -1.83 9.57 9.69
N GLU A 168 -3.01 9.38 9.14
CA GLU A 168 -3.92 10.49 8.90
C GLU A 168 -4.51 11.04 10.19
N ALA A 169 -4.85 10.19 11.15
CA ALA A 169 -5.26 10.65 12.48
C ALA A 169 -4.15 11.42 13.19
N GLU A 170 -2.90 10.94 13.15
CA GLU A 170 -1.73 11.67 13.67
C GLU A 170 -1.57 13.03 13.00
N ARG A 171 -1.70 13.09 11.66
CA ARG A 171 -1.60 14.35 10.92
C ARG A 171 -2.71 15.32 11.30
N ASP A 172 -3.94 14.86 11.37
CA ASP A 172 -5.11 15.71 11.64
C ASP A 172 -5.06 16.24 13.08
N THR A 173 -4.60 15.43 14.04
CA THR A 173 -4.37 15.88 15.43
C THR A 173 -3.26 16.93 15.51
N ALA A 174 -2.13 16.72 14.81
CA ALA A 174 -1.06 17.70 14.74
C ALA A 174 -1.50 19.02 14.06
N GLU A 175 -2.31 18.94 13.00
CA GLU A 175 -2.87 20.12 12.34
C GLU A 175 -3.82 20.89 13.26
N SER A 176 -4.66 20.19 14.03
CA SER A 176 -5.52 20.81 15.04
C SER A 176 -4.69 21.52 16.11
N ALA A 177 -3.69 20.85 16.68
CA ALA A 177 -2.81 21.42 17.69
C ALA A 177 -2.09 22.68 17.18
N ARG A 178 -1.63 22.66 15.93
CA ARG A 178 -1.02 23.84 15.28
C ARG A 178 -2.02 24.99 15.14
N LYS A 179 -3.26 24.73 14.74
CA LYS A 179 -4.31 25.76 14.65
C LYS A 179 -4.62 26.36 16.02
N ASP A 180 -4.71 25.53 17.04
CA ASP A 180 -4.97 25.95 18.42
C ASP A 180 -3.81 26.81 18.96
N LEU A 181 -2.55 26.42 18.70
CA LEU A 181 -1.37 27.22 19.04
C LEU A 181 -1.40 28.59 18.37
N ILE A 182 -1.66 28.65 17.06
CA ILE A 182 -1.73 29.93 16.33
C ILE A 182 -2.84 30.82 16.89
N ALA A 183 -4.00 30.24 17.23
CA ALA A 183 -5.11 30.98 17.82
C ALA A 183 -4.74 31.54 19.21
N ALA A 184 -4.11 30.72 20.05
CA ALA A 184 -3.65 31.12 21.38
C ALA A 184 -2.60 32.25 21.31
N VAL A 185 -1.55 32.08 20.50
CA VAL A 185 -0.52 33.11 20.28
C VAL A 185 -1.15 34.41 19.75
N SER A 186 -2.07 34.31 18.80
CA SER A 186 -2.74 35.51 18.26
C SER A 186 -3.56 36.26 19.32
N HIS A 187 -4.19 35.54 20.25
CA HIS A 187 -4.91 36.14 21.36
C HIS A 187 -3.94 36.84 22.34
N ASP A 188 -2.86 36.17 22.69
CA ASP A 188 -1.90 36.65 23.69
C ASP A 188 -1.05 37.82 23.18
N LEU A 189 -0.81 37.90 21.86
CA LEU A 189 -0.21 39.07 21.23
C LEU A 189 -1.17 40.26 21.13
N ARG A 190 -2.47 40.02 20.91
CA ARG A 190 -3.47 41.09 20.73
C ARG A 190 -3.64 41.94 21.97
N THR A 191 -3.63 41.34 23.16
CA THR A 191 -3.81 42.03 24.44
C THR A 191 -2.77 43.15 24.66
N PRO A 192 -1.45 42.86 24.72
CA PRO A 192 -0.42 43.89 24.90
C PRO A 192 -0.37 44.88 23.72
N LEU A 193 -0.65 44.44 22.48
CA LEU A 193 -0.69 45.33 21.32
C LEU A 193 -1.82 46.36 21.42
N THR A 194 -3.00 45.94 21.90
CA THR A 194 -4.15 46.83 22.13
C THR A 194 -3.85 47.84 23.23
N SER A 195 -3.24 47.39 24.32
CA SER A 195 -2.78 48.27 25.41
C SER A 195 -1.74 49.27 24.93
N LEU A 196 -0.74 48.83 24.15
CA LEU A 196 0.27 49.72 23.56
C LEU A 196 -0.36 50.79 22.68
N ARG A 197 -1.34 50.42 21.85
CA ARG A 197 -2.07 51.36 21.01
C ARG A 197 -2.85 52.39 21.83
N LEU A 198 -3.61 51.94 22.83
CA LEU A 198 -4.37 52.83 23.72
C LEU A 198 -3.46 53.82 24.46
N LEU A 199 -2.32 53.34 24.96
CA LEU A 199 -1.34 54.19 25.65
C LEU A 199 -0.69 55.19 24.70
N ALA A 200 -0.38 54.78 23.46
CA ALA A 200 0.18 55.65 22.43
C ALA A 200 -0.82 56.75 22.02
N ASP A 201 -2.07 56.37 21.70
CA ASP A 201 -3.15 57.29 21.31
C ASP A 201 -3.39 58.34 22.42
N ALA A 202 -3.41 57.91 23.70
CA ALA A 202 -3.59 58.83 24.83
C ALA A 202 -2.43 59.83 25.03
N ILE A 203 -1.20 59.46 24.64
CA ILE A 203 -0.04 60.37 24.66
C ILE A 203 -0.12 61.34 23.47
N GLU A 204 -0.54 60.85 22.29
CA GLU A 204 -0.64 61.64 21.06
C GLU A 204 -1.72 62.73 21.14
N ASP A 205 -2.89 62.41 21.71
CA ASP A 205 -4.00 63.36 21.89
C ASP A 205 -3.73 64.44 22.98
N ASP A 206 -2.52 64.47 23.56
CA ASP A 206 -2.07 65.31 24.70
C ASP A 206 -3.04 65.28 25.90
N LEU A 207 -3.76 64.15 26.06
CA LEU A 207 -4.75 63.91 27.11
C LEU A 207 -4.12 63.62 28.48
N VAL A 208 -2.78 63.60 28.57
CA VAL A 208 -2.04 63.16 29.76
C VAL A 208 -0.93 64.13 30.18
N ASP A 209 -0.90 64.42 31.49
CA ASP A 209 0.15 65.22 32.10
C ASP A 209 1.55 64.57 32.00
N ARG A 210 2.59 65.33 32.37
CA ARG A 210 3.99 64.89 32.27
C ARG A 210 4.30 63.66 33.14
N GLU A 211 3.63 63.51 34.28
CA GLU A 211 3.85 62.38 35.19
C GLU A 211 3.19 61.10 34.65
N THR A 212 1.94 61.20 34.23
CA THR A 212 1.15 60.15 33.58
C THR A 212 1.82 59.66 32.31
N ARG A 213 2.38 60.57 31.51
CA ARG A 213 3.16 60.21 30.31
C ARG A 213 4.39 59.36 30.65
N ARG A 214 5.15 59.69 31.70
CA ARG A 214 6.26 58.85 32.16
C ARG A 214 5.78 57.47 32.59
N ARG A 215 4.64 57.39 33.30
CA ARG A 215 4.03 56.12 33.70
C ARG A 215 3.59 55.29 32.49
N TYR A 216 2.97 55.91 31.49
CA TYR A 216 2.56 55.22 30.26
C TYR A 216 3.76 54.71 29.47
N HIS A 217 4.83 55.50 29.34
CA HIS A 217 6.08 55.00 28.73
C HIS A 217 6.63 53.77 29.47
N ALA A 218 6.64 53.77 30.81
CA ALA A 218 7.08 52.61 31.58
C ALA A 218 6.18 51.38 31.34
N GLN A 219 4.85 51.56 31.28
CA GLN A 219 3.91 50.49 30.95
C GLN A 219 4.10 49.96 29.52
N MET A 220 4.35 50.83 28.55
CA MET A 220 4.66 50.43 27.18
C MET A 220 5.94 49.58 27.13
N SER A 221 6.99 49.94 27.88
CA SER A 221 8.20 49.12 27.98
C SER A 221 7.93 47.73 28.55
N VAL A 222 7.05 47.60 29.55
CA VAL A 222 6.64 46.29 30.09
C VAL A 222 5.91 45.45 29.04
N HIS A 223 4.98 46.03 28.29
CA HIS A 223 4.27 45.32 27.22
C HIS A 223 5.19 44.89 26.07
N ILE A 224 6.14 45.75 25.67
CA ILE A 224 7.16 45.42 24.65
C ILE A 224 8.06 44.27 25.14
N GLY A 225 8.49 44.30 26.41
CA GLY A 225 9.27 43.21 27.00
C GLY A 225 8.50 41.89 27.02
N SER A 226 7.23 41.93 27.38
CA SER A 226 6.34 40.75 27.38
C SER A 226 6.15 40.18 25.97
N LEU A 227 5.92 41.04 24.97
CA LEU A 227 5.85 40.63 23.55
C LEU A 227 7.16 40.00 23.07
N SER A 228 8.30 40.56 23.48
CA SER A 228 9.62 40.05 23.08
C SER A 228 9.88 38.66 23.65
N ALA A 229 9.54 38.43 24.93
CA ALA A 229 9.64 37.10 25.55
C ALA A 229 8.76 36.06 24.82
N LEU A 230 7.52 36.42 24.49
CA LEU A 230 6.59 35.52 23.80
C LEU A 230 7.05 35.17 22.37
N ILE A 231 7.71 36.13 21.68
CA ILE A 231 8.34 35.88 20.38
C ILE A 231 9.54 34.94 20.51
N GLU A 232 10.37 35.11 21.55
CA GLU A 232 11.51 34.22 21.81
C GLU A 232 11.03 32.79 22.10
N ASP A 233 10.02 32.63 22.95
CA ASP A 233 9.40 31.33 23.25
C ASP A 233 8.89 30.63 21.97
N LEU A 234 8.27 31.39 21.06
CA LEU A 234 7.80 30.86 19.78
C LEU A 234 8.96 30.46 18.85
N PHE A 235 10.06 31.21 18.89
CA PHE A 235 11.26 30.89 18.11
C PHE A 235 11.96 29.63 18.64
N GLU A 236 12.07 29.48 19.97
CA GLU A 236 12.57 28.25 20.60
C GLU A 236 11.69 27.04 20.25
N LEU A 237 10.36 27.18 20.32
CA LEU A 237 9.43 26.14 19.93
C LEU A 237 9.58 25.73 18.45
N SER A 238 9.73 26.71 17.55
CA SER A 238 9.97 26.45 16.13
C SER A 238 11.27 25.66 15.90
N ARG A 239 12.34 25.97 16.64
CA ARG A 239 13.60 25.22 16.58
C ARG A 239 13.47 23.79 17.13
N LEU A 240 12.69 23.62 18.19
CA LEU A 240 12.33 22.29 18.73
C LEU A 240 11.62 21.45 17.67
N GLU A 241 10.60 22.00 17.00
CA GLU A 241 9.84 21.30 15.96
C GLU A 241 10.66 20.98 14.71
N ALA A 242 11.59 21.86 14.33
CA ALA A 242 12.50 21.63 13.20
C ALA A 242 13.60 20.60 13.50
N GLY A 243 13.76 20.18 14.76
CA GLY A 243 14.86 19.31 15.20
C GLY A 243 16.23 19.99 15.16
N ASP A 244 16.29 21.33 15.14
CA ASP A 244 17.51 22.13 14.97
C ASP A 244 18.12 22.55 16.34
N ILE A 245 18.02 21.65 17.32
CA ILE A 245 18.54 21.84 18.66
C ILE A 245 19.70 20.88 18.87
N GLN A 246 20.89 21.45 19.01
CA GLN A 246 22.06 20.71 19.43
C GLN A 246 22.06 20.60 20.95
N TRP A 247 21.73 19.40 21.43
CA TRP A 247 21.75 19.10 22.86
C TRP A 247 23.20 19.01 23.36
N SER A 248 23.55 19.84 24.35
CA SER A 248 24.80 19.69 25.11
C SER A 248 24.54 18.84 26.35
N VAL A 249 24.78 17.53 26.25
CA VAL A 249 24.57 16.60 27.36
C VAL A 249 25.85 16.52 28.19
N GLN A 250 25.77 16.90 29.46
CA GLN A 250 26.89 16.88 30.41
C GLN A 250 26.43 16.42 31.80
N GLN A 251 27.35 15.83 32.57
CA GLN A 251 27.08 15.55 33.99
C GLN A 251 27.13 16.86 34.77
N VAL A 252 26.09 17.11 35.58
CA VAL A 252 25.94 18.30 36.41
C VAL A 252 25.60 17.89 37.84
N ALA A 253 26.17 18.60 38.82
CA ALA A 253 25.84 18.46 40.23
C ALA A 253 24.45 19.05 40.48
N LEU A 254 23.48 18.19 40.82
CA LEU A 254 22.07 18.58 40.90
C LEU A 254 21.82 19.55 42.07
N ASP A 255 22.54 19.38 43.16
CA ASP A 255 22.54 20.26 44.33
C ASP A 255 22.99 21.68 43.97
N GLU A 256 24.11 21.82 43.27
CA GLU A 256 24.61 23.14 42.81
C GLU A 256 23.62 23.82 41.85
N LEU A 257 23.07 23.06 40.90
CA LEU A 257 22.11 23.59 39.92
C LEU A 257 20.81 24.08 40.58
N VAL A 258 20.30 23.34 41.56
CA VAL A 258 19.09 23.71 42.29
C VAL A 258 19.36 24.95 43.14
N GLU A 259 20.49 25.02 43.84
CA GLU A 259 20.84 26.17 44.68
C GLU A 259 21.02 27.44 43.84
N GLU A 260 21.73 27.36 42.71
CA GLU A 260 21.88 28.46 41.74
C GLU A 260 20.52 28.94 41.22
N THR A 261 19.63 28.01 40.87
CA THR A 261 18.30 28.34 40.35
C THR A 261 17.44 29.02 41.42
N VAL A 262 17.44 28.51 42.65
CA VAL A 262 16.68 29.11 43.76
C VAL A 262 17.22 30.50 44.08
N GLU A 263 18.54 30.67 44.09
CA GLU A 263 19.18 31.97 44.34
C GLU A 263 18.84 33.00 43.26
N ALA A 264 18.84 32.60 41.98
CA ALA A 264 18.40 33.45 40.86
C ALA A 264 16.92 33.86 40.96
N MET A 265 16.07 33.01 41.54
CA MET A 265 14.62 33.28 41.69
C MET A 265 14.25 34.11 42.94
N ARG A 266 15.13 34.20 43.95
CA ARG A 266 14.87 34.96 45.20
C ARG A 266 14.39 36.41 44.98
N PRO A 267 14.94 37.21 44.05
CA PRO A 267 14.48 38.59 43.82
C PRO A 267 13.00 38.65 43.39
N HIS A 268 12.61 37.82 42.43
CA HIS A 268 11.22 37.72 41.95
C HIS A 268 10.28 37.19 43.03
N ALA A 269 10.73 36.21 43.82
CA ALA A 269 9.95 35.66 44.93
C ALA A 269 9.67 36.71 46.01
N ARG A 270 10.67 37.55 46.34
CA ARG A 270 10.50 38.68 47.28
C ARG A 270 9.50 39.71 46.76
N GLU A 271 9.57 40.05 45.47
CA GLU A 271 8.62 40.97 44.83
C GLU A 271 7.17 40.46 44.93
N LYS A 272 6.97 39.15 44.75
CA LYS A 272 5.65 38.49 44.86
C LYS A 272 5.29 38.03 46.28
N ARG A 273 6.15 38.26 47.28
CA ARG A 273 5.99 37.83 48.69
C ARG A 273 5.80 36.32 48.86
N VAL A 274 6.56 35.53 48.11
CA VAL A 274 6.58 34.06 48.16
C VAL A 274 7.95 33.61 48.69
N ALA A 275 7.97 32.54 49.50
CA ALA A 275 9.21 31.92 49.98
C ALA A 275 9.64 30.79 49.04
N VAL A 276 10.96 30.68 48.82
CA VAL A 276 11.59 29.61 48.04
C VAL A 276 12.83 29.14 48.78
N GLU A 277 12.97 27.82 48.90
CA GLU A 277 14.04 27.10 49.61
C GLU A 277 14.61 26.03 48.68
N ALA A 278 15.91 25.78 48.78
CA ALA A 278 16.66 24.79 48.01
C ALA A 278 16.76 23.46 48.78
#